data_AF-A0A1P8X221-F1
#
_entry.id   AF-A0A1P8X221-F1
#
_cell.length_a   1.000
_cell.length_b   1.000
_cell.length_c   1.000
_cell.angle_alpha   90.00
_cell.angle_beta   90.00
_cell.angle_gamma   90.00
#
_symmetry.space_group_name_H-M   'P 1'
#
loop_
_entity.id
_entity.type
_entity.pdbx_description
1 polymer ?
#
loop_
_entity_poly.entity_id
_entity_poly.type
_entity_poly.pdbx_seq_one_letter_code
_entity_poly.pdbx_strand_id
1 'polypeptide(L)' 'MTSKRSVKDSQQAVSLDDFGREALRRRAALGPDFAIPRNAGQNRTASKKALLKAIEAAGGKW' A
#
# COMPACT_ATOMS: atom_id res chain seq x y z
N MET A 1 -1.48 -24.97 -20.46
CA MET A 1 -1.20 -23.83 -19.55
C MET A 1 -1.42 -24.29 -18.12
N THR A 2 -0.36 -24.54 -17.37
CA THR A 2 -0.45 -25.10 -16.01
C THR A 2 -0.64 -23.98 -15.00
N SER A 3 -1.81 -23.91 -14.37
CA SER A 3 -2.13 -22.93 -13.33
C SER A 3 -1.26 -23.15 -12.10
N LYS A 4 -0.39 -22.19 -11.76
CA LYS A 4 0.33 -22.14 -10.49
C LYS A 4 -0.66 -21.84 -9.37
N ARG A 5 -1.15 -22.86 -8.67
CA ARG A 5 -1.84 -22.66 -7.38
C ARG A 5 -0.78 -22.35 -6.33
N SER A 6 -0.78 -21.11 -5.83
CA SER A 6 -0.04 -20.74 -4.64
C SER A 6 -0.55 -21.58 -3.46
N VAL A 7 0.35 -22.29 -2.79
CA VAL A 7 0.06 -22.93 -1.50
C VAL A 7 -0.25 -21.81 -0.52
N LYS A 8 -1.48 -21.77 -0.03
CA LYS A 8 -1.94 -20.76 0.91
C LYS A 8 -1.29 -21.07 2.24
N ASP A 9 -0.18 -20.39 2.52
CA ASP A 9 0.45 -20.43 3.84
C ASP A 9 -0.60 -19.96 4.84
N SER A 10 -0.98 -20.81 5.80
CA SER A 10 -2.03 -20.53 6.78
C SER A 10 -1.46 -19.58 7.84
N GLN A 11 -1.12 -18.37 7.44
CA GLN A 11 -0.75 -17.32 8.37
C GLN A 11 -1.99 -16.98 9.21
N GLN A 12 -1.84 -17.08 10.52
CA GLN A 12 -2.88 -16.69 11.46
C GLN A 12 -3.22 -15.22 11.25
N ALA A 13 -4.52 -14.91 11.24
CA ALA A 13 -4.98 -13.54 11.18
C ALA A 13 -4.50 -12.80 12.44
N VAL A 14 -3.82 -11.68 12.24
CA VAL A 14 -3.42 -10.78 13.34
C VAL A 14 -4.55 -9.78 13.62
N SER A 15 -4.76 -9.45 14.89
CA SER A 15 -5.69 -8.38 15.25
C SER A 15 -5.18 -7.02 14.77
N LEU A 16 -6.08 -6.06 14.57
CA LEU A 16 -5.66 -4.70 14.19
C LEU A 16 -4.81 -4.03 15.28
N ASP A 17 -5.09 -4.33 16.55
CA ASP A 17 -4.33 -3.80 17.68
C ASP A 17 -2.89 -4.34 17.70
N ASP A 18 -2.72 -5.65 17.53
CA ASP A 18 -1.39 -6.28 17.52
C ASP A 18 -0.58 -5.83 16.29
N PHE A 19 -1.24 -5.72 15.14
CA PHE A 19 -0.64 -5.12 13.95
C PHE A 19 -0.17 -3.68 14.20
N GLY A 20 -1.00 -2.87 14.86
CA GLY A 20 -0.68 -1.48 15.20
C GLY A 20 0.54 -1.36 16.10
N ARG A 21 0.61 -2.16 17.18
CA ARG A 21 1.76 -2.22 18.09
C ARG A 21 3.04 -2.56 17.33
N GLU A 22 3.00 -3.59 16.49
CA GLU A 22 4.17 -4.04 15.74
C GLU A 22 4.60 -3.04 14.65
N ALA A 23 3.66 -2.32 14.03
CA ALA A 23 3.97 -1.23 13.11
C ALA A 23 4.70 -0.07 13.82
N LEU A 24 4.24 0.31 15.02
CA LEU A 24 4.87 1.37 15.82
C LEU A 24 6.28 0.96 16.27
N ARG A 25 6.45 -0.28 16.73
CA ARG A 25 7.76 -0.83 17.12
C ARG A 25 8.75 -0.76 15.96
N ARG A 26 8.34 -1.21 14.77
CA ARG A 26 9.17 -1.16 13.56
C ARG A 26 9.49 0.28 13.14
N ARG A 27 8.52 1.18 13.24
CA ARG A 27 8.75 2.60 12.94
C ARG A 27 9.76 3.23 13.89
N ALA A 28 9.69 2.94 15.19
CA ALA A 28 10.65 3.44 16.17
C ALA A 28 12.07 2.91 15.90
N ALA A 29 12.20 1.64 15.51
CA ALA A 29 13.48 1.02 15.18
C ALA A 29 14.17 1.63 13.94
N LEU A 30 13.42 2.26 13.03
CA LEU A 30 13.96 2.92 11.84
C LEU A 30 14.57 4.29 12.14
N GLY A 31 14.28 4.88 13.30
CA GLY A 31 14.81 6.18 13.72
C GLY A 31 14.03 7.39 13.15
N PRO A 32 14.26 8.60 13.70
CA PRO A 32 13.52 9.81 13.35
C PRO A 32 13.78 10.31 11.92
N ASP A 33 14.94 9.99 11.36
CA ASP A 33 15.38 10.47 10.05
C ASP A 33 15.00 9.53 8.89
N PHE A 34 14.33 8.41 9.20
CA PHE A 34 13.88 7.49 8.16
C PHE A 34 12.71 8.09 7.37
N ALA A 35 13.04 8.74 6.26
CA ALA A 35 12.09 9.18 5.27
C ALA A 35 11.57 7.96 4.49
N ILE A 36 10.30 7.60 4.70
CA ILE A 36 9.64 6.55 3.91
C ILE A 36 9.63 7.01 2.44
N PRO A 37 10.33 6.33 1.52
CA PRO A 37 10.35 6.72 0.13
C PRO A 37 8.93 6.63 -0.43
N ARG A 38 8.41 7.77 -0.86
CA ARG A 38 7.11 7.79 -1.52
C ARG A 38 7.28 7.38 -2.96
N ASN A 39 6.49 6.40 -3.39
CA ASN A 39 6.38 6.09 -4.81
C ASN A 39 5.90 7.35 -5.54
N ALA A 40 6.69 7.81 -6.52
CA ALA A 40 6.33 8.96 -7.37
C ALA A 40 5.07 8.72 -8.22
N GLY A 41 4.51 7.50 -8.18
CA GLY A 41 3.25 7.15 -8.82
C GLY A 41 3.28 7.25 -10.33
N GLN A 42 4.45 7.13 -10.96
CA GLN A 42 4.63 7.37 -12.40
C GLN A 42 4.10 6.21 -13.27
N ASN A 43 4.12 4.97 -12.76
CA ASN A 43 3.60 3.80 -13.45
C ASN A 43 2.08 3.63 -13.23
N ARG A 44 1.29 4.60 -13.68
CA ARG A 44 -0.19 4.52 -13.70
C ARG A 44 -0.66 3.85 -14.98
N THR A 45 -1.56 2.88 -14.84
CA THR A 45 -2.32 2.31 -15.96
C THR A 45 -3.20 3.38 -16.61
N ALA A 46 -3.65 3.12 -17.86
CA ALA A 46 -4.57 4.02 -18.56
C ALA A 46 -5.87 4.26 -17.77
N SER A 47 -6.44 3.20 -17.19
CA SER A 47 -7.64 3.29 -16.34
C SER A 47 -7.43 4.21 -15.13
N LYS A 48 -6.28 4.10 -14.45
CA LYS A 48 -5.96 4.94 -13.28
C LYS A 48 -5.77 6.40 -13.67
N LYS A 49 -5.17 6.70 -14.83
CA LYS A 49 -5.06 8.08 -15.33
C LYS A 49 -6.43 8.68 -15.63
N ALA A 50 -7.32 7.91 -16.26
CA ALA A 50 -8.68 8.36 -16.57
C ALA A 50 -9.48 8.70 -15.31
N LEU A 51 -9.40 7.84 -14.29
CA LEU A 51 -10.04 8.09 -12.99
C LEU A 51 -9.55 9.38 -12.34
N LEU A 52 -8.22 9.56 -12.25
CA LEU A 52 -7.64 10.75 -11.62
C LEU A 52 -8.07 12.04 -12.36
N LYS A 53 -8.13 12.00 -13.70
CA LYS A 53 -8.63 13.12 -14.50
C LYS A 53 -10.10 13.43 -14.23
N ALA A 54 -10.94 12.41 -14.04
CA ALA A 54 -12.35 12.60 -13.70
C ALA A 54 -12.53 13.23 -12.31
N ILE A 55 -11.71 12.82 -11.34
CA ILE A 55 -11.71 13.40 -9.98
C ILE A 55 -11.31 14.89 -10.04
N GLU A 56 -10.26 15.22 -10.80
CA GLU A 56 -9.81 16.59 -10.99
C GLU A 56 -10.89 17.45 -11.69
N ALA A 57 -11.55 16.91 -12.71
CA ALA A 57 -12.65 17.59 -13.39
C ALA A 57 -13.86 17.85 -12.47
N ALA A 58 -14.07 16.99 -11.47
CA ALA A 58 -15.08 17.19 -10.43
C ALA A 58 -14.63 18.16 -9.31
N GLY A 59 -13.44 18.76 -9.42
CA GLY A 59 -12.88 19.69 -8.43
C GLY A 59 -12.18 19.01 -7.24
N GLY A 60 -11.99 17.69 -7.28
CA GLY A 60 -11.29 16.94 -6.25
C GLY A 60 -9.77 16.95 -6.45
N LYS A 61 -9.01 16.73 -5.36
CA LYS A 61 -7.58 16.40 -5.41
C LYS A 61 -7.35 15.02 -4.80
N TRP A 62 -6.59 14.20 -5.51
CA TRP A 62 -6.23 12.84 -5.11
C TRP A 62 -4.73 12.68 -4.93
#